data_AF-A0A5C9CBR2-F1
#
_entry.id   AF-A0A5C9CBR2-F1
#
_cell.length_a   1.000
_cell.length_b   1.000
_cell.length_c   1.000
_cell.angle_alpha   90.00
_cell.angle_beta   90.00
_cell.angle_gamma   90.00
#
_symmetry.space_group_name_H-M   'P 1'
#
loop_
_entity.id
_entity.type
_entity.pdbx_description
1 polymer ?
#
loop_
_entity_poly.entity_id
_entity_poly.type
_entity_poly.pdbx_seq_one_letter_code
_entity_poly.pdbx_strand_id
1 'polypeptide(L)'
;MCLPDVPNERSPLVFNFALTGAGPRQHLVLLRRLLAEGIRPAGVLVEVLPALLYQPSAHNEDVSLKRRHMQTEESAIRRQLPAQVRYPAMPPASEWLTYWYTSRFQMLRQFAPAWVEPEPPQTKKFTRYGQFGWLPFANGAKTATAEQYQKGLEQSRKVYEHWLAHWEVSDVADEALRELLATCQRERMGVAVYLMPEGSPFRAWYRPEVRADLNSYLTRICHDHDAMRLDATLWNADEDFWDGHHLLADGATRFSQRFGKELLEPFTSKIVSPEILSQQPTSQRR
;
A
#
# COMPACT_ATOMS: atom_id res chain seq x y z
N MET A 1 -5.84 1.87 -8.67
CA MET A 1 -5.69 2.33 -10.07
C MET A 1 -6.63 1.56 -10.97
N CYS A 2 -7.34 2.24 -11.86
CA CYS A 2 -8.14 1.63 -12.92
C CYS A 2 -7.21 1.46 -14.14
N LEU A 3 -6.73 0.23 -14.36
CA LEU A 3 -5.82 -0.11 -15.45
C LEU A 3 -6.63 -0.48 -16.71
N PRO A 4 -6.12 -0.21 -17.93
CA PRO A 4 -6.81 -0.59 -19.16
C PRO A 4 -6.98 -2.11 -19.26
N ASP A 5 -8.03 -2.55 -19.96
CA ASP A 5 -8.34 -3.97 -20.15
C ASP A 5 -7.38 -4.64 -21.14
N VAL A 6 -6.74 -5.70 -20.64
CA VAL A 6 -5.87 -6.67 -21.33
C VAL A 6 -4.59 -6.09 -21.94
N PRO A 7 -3.41 -6.33 -21.31
CA PRO A 7 -2.14 -6.01 -21.96
C PRO A 7 -1.98 -6.84 -23.23
N ASN A 8 -1.62 -6.18 -24.34
CA ASN A 8 -1.11 -6.86 -25.54
C ASN A 8 0.14 -7.68 -25.13
N GLU A 9 0.49 -8.77 -25.81
CA GLU A 9 1.59 -9.68 -25.39
C GLU A 9 2.95 -9.00 -25.12
N ARG A 10 3.14 -7.76 -25.60
CA ARG A 10 4.35 -6.94 -25.43
C ARG A 10 4.23 -5.84 -24.37
N SER A 11 3.08 -5.66 -23.74
CA SER A 11 2.87 -4.63 -22.72
C SER A 11 3.17 -5.17 -21.33
N PRO A 12 3.80 -4.38 -20.43
CA PRO A 12 4.06 -4.82 -19.07
C PRO A 12 2.74 -5.12 -18.35
N LEU A 13 2.68 -6.26 -17.67
CA LEU A 13 1.57 -6.58 -16.78
C LEU A 13 1.67 -5.67 -15.55
N VAL A 14 0.65 -4.85 -15.33
CA VAL A 14 0.53 -4.03 -14.12
C VAL A 14 -0.56 -4.63 -13.24
N PHE A 15 -0.26 -4.80 -11.97
CA PHE A 15 -1.19 -5.35 -11.00
C PHE A 15 -1.21 -4.48 -9.74
N ASN A 16 -2.41 -4.18 -9.25
CA ASN A 16 -2.59 -3.41 -8.03
C ASN A 16 -2.60 -4.32 -6.80
N PHE A 17 -1.52 -4.27 -6.02
CA PHE A 17 -1.40 -4.95 -4.72
C PHE A 17 -1.69 -4.01 -3.53
N ALA A 18 -2.31 -2.85 -3.75
CA ALA A 18 -2.62 -1.92 -2.67
C ALA A 18 -3.56 -2.54 -1.63
N LEU A 19 -3.27 -2.28 -0.36
CA LEU A 19 -4.04 -2.74 0.78
C LEU A 19 -4.65 -1.54 1.50
N THR A 20 -5.94 -1.60 1.80
CA THR A 20 -6.63 -0.48 2.47
C THR A 20 -6.00 -0.17 3.82
N GLY A 21 -5.53 1.07 3.96
CA GLY A 21 -4.89 1.60 5.15
C GLY A 21 -3.48 1.05 5.40
N ALA A 22 -2.80 0.56 4.36
CA ALA A 22 -1.44 0.05 4.47
C ALA A 22 -0.39 1.14 4.36
N GLY A 23 0.58 1.10 5.28
CA GLY A 23 1.75 1.94 5.26
C GLY A 23 3.02 1.15 4.92
N PRO A 24 4.21 1.76 5.12
CA PRO A 24 5.48 1.17 4.74
C PRO A 24 5.73 -0.25 5.29
N ARG A 25 5.29 -0.56 6.51
CA ARG A 25 5.52 -1.91 7.08
C ARG A 25 4.69 -2.96 6.37
N GLN A 26 3.42 -2.69 6.15
CA GLN A 26 2.54 -3.59 5.43
C GLN A 26 3.01 -3.78 3.99
N HIS A 27 3.49 -2.72 3.34
CA HIS A 27 4.10 -2.81 2.01
C HIS A 27 5.35 -3.71 2.01
N LEU A 28 6.23 -3.58 3.00
CA LEU A 28 7.44 -4.42 3.10
C LEU A 28 7.10 -5.90 3.32
N VAL A 29 6.14 -6.20 4.21
CA VAL A 29 5.67 -7.57 4.45
C VAL A 29 5.07 -8.16 3.18
N LEU A 30 4.24 -7.40 2.47
CA LEU A 30 3.64 -7.82 1.21
C LEU A 30 4.71 -8.12 0.14
N LEU A 31 5.70 -7.24 -0.04
CA LEU A 31 6.78 -7.45 -0.99
C LEU A 31 7.56 -8.73 -0.67
N ARG A 32 7.93 -8.94 0.60
CA ARG A 32 8.66 -10.13 1.02
C ARG A 32 7.87 -11.41 0.83
N ARG A 33 6.54 -11.38 1.01
CA ARG A 33 5.66 -12.51 0.69
C ARG A 33 5.68 -12.84 -0.79
N LEU A 34 5.54 -11.83 -1.66
CA LEU A 34 5.64 -12.04 -3.11
C LEU A 34 6.98 -12.69 -3.48
N LEU A 35 8.08 -12.18 -2.92
CA LEU A 35 9.41 -12.73 -3.17
C LEU A 35 9.58 -14.16 -2.62
N ALA A 36 9.00 -14.47 -1.47
CA ALA A 36 9.03 -15.83 -0.89
C ALA A 36 8.27 -16.84 -1.75
N GLU A 37 7.18 -16.42 -2.40
CA GLU A 37 6.40 -17.20 -3.37
C GLU A 37 7.08 -17.29 -4.76
N GLY A 38 8.30 -16.77 -4.90
CA GLY A 38 9.02 -16.76 -6.18
C GLY A 38 8.53 -15.72 -7.19
N ILE A 39 7.58 -14.86 -6.82
CA ILE A 39 7.10 -13.77 -7.67
C ILE A 39 8.15 -12.65 -7.65
N ARG A 40 8.68 -12.31 -8.82
CA ARG A 40 9.76 -11.32 -9.01
C ARG A 40 9.30 -10.21 -9.97
N PRO A 41 8.68 -9.12 -9.47
CA PRO A 41 8.32 -7.98 -10.30
C PRO A 41 9.55 -7.33 -10.95
N ALA A 42 9.42 -6.82 -12.17
CA ALA A 42 10.48 -5.99 -12.78
C ALA A 42 10.55 -4.59 -12.12
N GLY A 43 9.44 -4.14 -11.53
CA GLY A 43 9.41 -2.90 -10.77
C GLY A 43 8.22 -2.82 -9.82
N VAL A 44 8.33 -1.92 -8.84
CA VAL A 44 7.33 -1.71 -7.78
C VAL A 44 6.97 -0.22 -7.70
N LEU A 45 5.68 0.07 -7.65
CA LEU A 45 5.14 1.41 -7.41
C LEU A 45 4.62 1.48 -5.97
N VAL A 46 5.18 2.36 -5.16
CA VAL A 46 4.91 2.48 -3.73
C VAL A 46 4.12 3.75 -3.46
N GLU A 47 2.86 3.59 -3.07
CA GLU A 47 2.06 4.69 -2.55
C GLU A 47 2.55 5.09 -1.15
N VAL A 48 2.70 6.39 -0.91
CA VAL A 48 2.91 6.94 0.42
C VAL A 48 1.73 7.83 0.78
N LEU A 49 1.01 7.46 1.83
CA LEU A 49 0.08 8.34 2.51
C LEU A 49 0.82 9.00 3.68
N PRO A 50 1.01 10.34 3.72
CA PRO A 50 1.82 10.99 4.75
C PRO A 50 1.37 10.65 6.17
N ALA A 51 0.06 10.55 6.40
CA ALA A 51 -0.51 10.17 7.68
C ALA A 51 0.00 8.81 8.22
N LEU A 52 0.42 7.88 7.35
CA LEU A 52 0.94 6.57 7.76
C LEU A 52 2.45 6.55 8.02
N LEU A 53 3.15 7.65 7.74
CA LEU A 53 4.53 7.85 8.17
C LEU A 53 4.62 8.26 9.65
N TYR A 54 3.57 8.89 10.16
CA TYR A 54 3.41 9.22 11.57
C TYR A 54 2.70 8.09 12.32
N GLN A 55 3.42 7.36 13.17
CA GLN A 55 2.90 6.19 13.89
C GLN A 55 3.10 6.33 15.40
N PRO A 56 2.32 7.19 16.09
CA PRO A 56 2.34 7.22 17.55
C PRO A 56 1.92 5.85 18.08
N SER A 57 2.46 5.44 19.22
CA SER A 57 2.36 4.08 19.78
C SER A 57 0.92 3.53 19.89
N ALA A 58 -0.09 4.38 20.05
CA ALA A 58 -1.50 3.99 20.12
C ALA A 58 -2.17 3.74 18.75
N HIS A 59 -1.59 4.21 17.65
CA HIS A 59 -2.15 4.18 16.30
C HIS A 59 -1.06 3.87 15.26
N ASN A 60 -0.39 2.72 15.43
CA ASN A 60 0.63 2.25 14.51
C ASN A 60 0.10 1.12 13.60
N GLU A 61 0.81 0.86 12.50
CA GLU A 61 0.48 -0.23 11.57
C GLU A 61 0.44 -1.59 12.28
N ASP A 62 1.17 -1.76 13.39
CA ASP A 62 1.20 -3.02 14.15
C ASP A 62 -0.15 -3.37 14.78
N VAL A 63 -0.92 -2.39 15.24
CA VAL A 63 -2.28 -2.67 15.75
C VAL A 63 -3.17 -3.21 14.62
N SER A 64 -3.01 -2.69 13.40
CA SER A 64 -3.73 -3.14 12.21
C SER A 64 -3.23 -4.51 11.71
N LEU A 65 -1.92 -4.76 11.75
CA LEU A 65 -1.28 -6.02 11.38
C LEU A 65 -1.63 -7.16 12.34
N LYS A 66 -1.54 -6.92 13.65
CA LYS A 66 -1.89 -7.89 14.71
C LYS A 66 -3.33 -8.39 14.59
N ARG A 67 -4.26 -7.55 14.10
CA ARG A 67 -5.66 -7.93 13.89
C ARG A 67 -5.90 -8.76 12.63
N ARG A 68 -5.01 -8.67 11.63
CA ARG A 68 -5.27 -9.22 10.29
C ARG A 68 -4.54 -10.53 10.00
N HIS A 69 -3.34 -10.77 10.56
CA HIS A 69 -2.54 -11.95 10.19
C HIS A 69 -1.67 -12.48 11.34
N MET A 70 -1.75 -13.78 11.63
CA MET A 70 -0.58 -14.64 11.49
C MET A 70 -0.97 -15.95 10.82
N GLN A 71 -0.46 -16.15 9.61
CA GLN A 71 -0.20 -17.50 9.10
C GLN A 71 1.17 -17.93 9.66
N THR A 72 1.32 -19.23 9.94
CA THR A 72 2.51 -19.85 10.56
C THR A 72 3.84 -19.53 9.83
N GLU A 73 3.79 -19.18 8.55
CA GLU A 73 4.93 -18.82 7.71
C GLU A 73 5.54 -17.44 8.03
N GLU A 74 4.82 -16.55 8.71
CA GLU A 74 5.35 -15.23 9.11
C GLU A 74 6.49 -15.35 10.13
N SER A 75 6.63 -16.48 10.83
CA SER A 75 7.75 -16.71 11.75
C SER A 75 9.12 -16.74 11.05
N ALA A 76 9.16 -17.10 9.75
CA ALA A 76 10.38 -17.05 8.93
C ALA A 76 10.67 -15.62 8.45
N ILE A 77 9.65 -14.91 7.95
CA ILE A 77 9.74 -13.50 7.55
C ILE A 77 10.10 -12.61 8.76
N ARG A 78 9.60 -12.95 9.96
CA ARG A 78 9.90 -12.27 11.23
C ARG A 78 11.39 -12.33 11.56
N ARG A 79 12.08 -13.44 11.27
CA ARG A 79 13.53 -13.56 11.53
C ARG A 79 14.36 -12.69 10.59
N GLN A 80 13.84 -12.41 9.40
CA GLN A 80 14.47 -11.58 8.38
C GLN A 80 14.19 -10.08 8.56
N LEU A 81 13.32 -9.68 9.50
CA LEU A 81 13.15 -8.27 9.86
C LEU A 81 14.31 -7.82 10.78
N PRO A 82 14.84 -6.60 10.60
CA PRO A 82 15.76 -5.98 11.56
C PRO A 82 15.18 -6.07 12.97
N ALA A 83 16.03 -6.22 13.99
CA ALA A 83 15.60 -6.45 15.37
C ALA A 83 14.58 -5.42 15.90
N GLN A 84 14.60 -4.23 15.33
CA GLN A 84 13.78 -3.05 15.64
C GLN A 84 12.37 -3.11 15.00
N VAL A 85 12.24 -3.84 13.88
CA VAL A 85 10.96 -4.08 13.16
C VAL A 85 10.36 -5.43 13.55
N ARG A 86 11.08 -6.24 14.34
CA ARG A 86 10.51 -7.44 14.96
C ARG A 86 9.48 -6.99 15.98
N TYR A 87 8.26 -7.55 15.87
CA TYR A 87 7.29 -7.46 16.96
C TYR A 87 7.95 -7.83 18.30
N PRO A 88 7.52 -7.25 19.43
CA PRO A 88 8.10 -7.54 20.73
C PRO A 88 8.19 -9.06 20.98
N ALA A 89 9.13 -9.45 21.84
CA ALA A 89 9.35 -10.83 22.29
C ALA A 89 8.02 -11.53 22.60
N MET A 90 8.01 -12.88 22.46
CA MET A 90 6.84 -13.76 22.67
C MET A 90 5.79 -13.10 23.57
N PRO A 91 4.61 -12.74 23.01
CA PRO A 91 3.65 -11.99 23.78
C PRO A 91 3.25 -12.80 25.03
N PRO A 92 2.91 -12.15 26.15
CA PRO A 92 2.51 -12.86 27.37
C PRO A 92 1.40 -13.87 27.07
N ALA A 93 1.29 -14.94 27.87
CA ALA A 93 0.34 -16.02 27.63
C ALA A 93 -1.11 -15.54 27.45
N SER A 94 -1.48 -14.42 28.09
CA SER A 94 -2.76 -13.73 27.92
C SER A 94 -2.98 -13.19 26.50
N GLU A 95 -1.97 -12.60 25.88
CA GLU A 95 -2.02 -12.13 24.49
C GLU A 95 -2.07 -13.30 23.51
N TRP A 96 -1.41 -14.43 23.82
CA TRP A 96 -1.62 -15.67 23.06
C TRP A 96 -3.07 -16.13 23.14
N LEU A 97 -3.68 -16.18 24.32
CA LEU A 97 -5.09 -16.58 24.44
C LEU A 97 -6.02 -15.64 23.66
N THR A 98 -5.79 -14.32 23.74
CA THR A 98 -6.52 -13.35 22.92
C THR A 98 -6.30 -13.64 21.44
N TYR A 99 -5.07 -13.92 21.02
CA TYR A 99 -4.74 -14.22 19.64
C TYR A 99 -5.40 -15.51 19.13
N TRP A 100 -5.25 -16.63 19.86
CA TRP A 100 -5.90 -17.91 19.56
C TRP A 100 -7.40 -17.71 19.44
N TYR A 101 -8.00 -16.94 20.36
CA TYR A 101 -9.40 -16.61 20.30
C TYR A 101 -9.74 -15.77 19.06
N THR A 102 -9.03 -14.67 18.77
CA THR A 102 -9.34 -13.78 17.65
C THR A 102 -9.09 -14.44 16.28
N SER A 103 -8.09 -15.30 16.19
CA SER A 103 -7.66 -15.97 14.95
C SER A 103 -8.25 -17.37 14.78
N ARG A 104 -9.02 -17.88 15.75
CA ARG A 104 -9.54 -19.27 15.77
C ARG A 104 -10.19 -19.69 14.46
N PHE A 105 -10.97 -18.83 13.83
CA PHE A 105 -11.65 -19.18 12.58
C PHE A 105 -10.70 -19.24 11.38
N GLN A 106 -9.64 -18.42 11.35
CA GLN A 106 -8.61 -18.54 10.31
C GLN A 106 -7.84 -19.85 10.48
N MET A 107 -7.49 -20.19 11.72
CA MET A 107 -6.78 -21.43 12.05
C MET A 107 -7.65 -22.67 11.74
N LEU A 108 -8.92 -22.67 12.16
CA LEU A 108 -9.85 -23.74 11.83
C LEU A 108 -10.04 -23.87 10.31
N ARG A 109 -10.13 -22.77 9.55
CA ARG A 109 -10.21 -22.85 8.08
C ARG A 109 -8.98 -23.50 7.44
N GLN A 110 -7.79 -23.21 7.97
CA GLN A 110 -6.55 -23.75 7.42
C GLN A 110 -6.33 -25.23 7.80
N PHE A 111 -6.62 -25.60 9.05
CA PHE A 111 -6.23 -26.92 9.60
C PHE A 111 -7.39 -27.87 9.86
N ALA A 112 -8.62 -27.38 10.00
CA ALA A 112 -9.82 -28.17 10.27
C ALA A 112 -11.05 -27.58 9.55
N PRO A 113 -11.02 -27.44 8.20
CA PRO A 113 -12.06 -26.71 7.46
C PRO A 113 -13.47 -27.30 7.64
N ALA A 114 -13.60 -28.58 8.02
CA ALA A 114 -14.88 -29.21 8.34
C ALA A 114 -15.54 -28.70 9.63
N TRP A 115 -14.80 -27.98 10.50
CA TRP A 115 -15.27 -27.49 11.80
C TRP A 115 -15.80 -26.06 11.77
N VAL A 116 -15.77 -25.45 10.58
CA VAL A 116 -16.34 -24.13 10.33
C VAL A 116 -17.41 -24.29 9.27
N GLU A 117 -18.52 -23.56 9.42
CA GLU A 117 -19.49 -23.48 8.36
C GLU A 117 -18.75 -23.04 7.08
N PRO A 118 -18.98 -23.70 5.94
CA PRO A 118 -18.43 -23.25 4.67
C PRO A 118 -19.02 -21.87 4.38
N GLU A 119 -18.34 -20.82 4.86
CA GLU A 119 -18.65 -19.47 4.44
C GLU A 119 -18.56 -19.47 2.91
N PRO A 120 -19.49 -18.78 2.21
CA PRO A 120 -19.22 -18.44 0.83
C PRO A 120 -17.84 -17.81 0.84
N PRO A 121 -16.89 -18.29 0.02
CA PRO A 121 -15.49 -18.03 0.27
C PRO A 121 -15.27 -16.53 0.46
N GLN A 122 -14.26 -16.11 1.23
CA GLN A 122 -13.92 -14.69 1.37
C GLN A 122 -13.79 -13.99 0.00
N THR A 123 -13.72 -14.78 -1.08
CA THR A 123 -14.08 -14.43 -2.46
C THR A 123 -15.30 -13.54 -2.62
N LYS A 124 -16.37 -13.51 -1.80
CA LYS A 124 -17.43 -12.49 -2.01
C LYS A 124 -16.94 -11.05 -1.85
N LYS A 125 -15.84 -10.83 -1.11
CA LYS A 125 -15.13 -9.55 -1.08
C LYS A 125 -14.12 -9.46 -2.22
N PHE A 126 -13.47 -10.57 -2.60
CA PHE A 126 -12.57 -10.60 -3.76
C PHE A 126 -13.26 -10.55 -5.14
N THR A 127 -14.55 -10.88 -5.24
CA THR A 127 -15.34 -10.81 -6.48
C THR A 127 -15.58 -9.37 -6.91
N ARG A 128 -15.36 -8.41 -6.01
CA ARG A 128 -15.41 -6.98 -6.32
C ARG A 128 -14.09 -6.45 -6.86
N TYR A 129 -13.00 -7.22 -6.77
CA TYR A 129 -11.75 -6.83 -7.36
C TYR A 129 -11.83 -7.12 -8.86
N GLY A 130 -11.46 -6.14 -9.67
CA GLY A 130 -11.18 -6.38 -11.08
C GLY A 130 -10.00 -7.33 -11.24
N GLN A 131 -9.85 -7.86 -12.46
CA GLN A 131 -8.78 -8.80 -12.85
C GLN A 131 -7.35 -8.33 -12.48
N PHE A 132 -7.12 -7.03 -12.33
CA PHE A 132 -5.83 -6.44 -11.96
C PHE A 132 -5.77 -5.89 -10.53
N GLY A 133 -6.60 -6.40 -9.62
CA GLY A 133 -6.56 -6.04 -8.20
C GLY A 133 -7.17 -4.66 -7.86
N TRP A 134 -7.99 -4.09 -8.75
CA TRP A 134 -8.67 -2.82 -8.48
C TRP A 134 -10.00 -3.03 -7.77
N LEU A 135 -10.22 -2.31 -6.67
CA LEU A 135 -11.49 -2.26 -5.95
C LEU A 135 -11.96 -0.80 -5.90
N PRO A 136 -13.11 -0.44 -6.51
CA PRO A 136 -13.60 0.93 -6.46
C PRO A 136 -14.11 1.29 -5.06
N PHE A 137 -13.77 2.50 -4.61
CA PHE A 137 -14.31 3.06 -3.37
C PHE A 137 -15.84 3.29 -3.48
N ALA A 138 -16.55 3.20 -2.37
CA ALA A 138 -18.01 3.39 -2.28
C ALA A 138 -18.80 2.63 -3.37
N ASN A 139 -18.35 1.42 -3.72
CA ASN A 139 -18.93 0.59 -4.80
C ASN A 139 -18.98 1.29 -6.17
N GLY A 140 -18.02 2.16 -6.47
CA GLY A 140 -17.96 2.85 -7.77
C GLY A 140 -18.88 4.07 -7.87
N ALA A 141 -19.17 4.72 -6.74
CA ALA A 141 -19.87 6.00 -6.73
C ALA A 141 -19.17 7.01 -7.64
N LYS A 142 -19.92 7.62 -8.57
CA LYS A 142 -19.41 8.65 -9.48
C LYS A 142 -19.50 10.05 -8.89
N THR A 143 -20.46 10.26 -8.00
CA THR A 143 -20.73 11.53 -7.33
C THR A 143 -20.97 11.29 -5.85
N ALA A 144 -20.68 12.30 -5.04
CA ALA A 144 -21.12 12.41 -3.66
C ALA A 144 -22.04 13.64 -3.55
N THR A 145 -23.12 13.55 -2.78
CA THR A 145 -23.89 14.75 -2.43
C THR A 145 -23.05 15.65 -1.52
N ALA A 146 -23.38 16.94 -1.45
CA ALA A 146 -22.70 17.86 -0.55
C ALA A 146 -22.74 17.37 0.91
N GLU A 147 -23.87 16.83 1.36
CA GLU A 147 -24.02 16.26 2.70
C GLU A 147 -23.11 15.04 2.92
N GLN A 148 -23.05 14.12 1.95
CA GLN A 148 -22.17 12.94 2.02
C GLN A 148 -20.71 13.36 2.09
N TYR A 149 -20.31 14.32 1.25
CA TYR A 149 -18.96 14.87 1.23
C TYR A 149 -18.59 15.50 2.57
N GLN A 150 -19.44 16.38 3.11
CA GLN A 150 -19.17 17.03 4.40
C GLN A 150 -19.06 16.02 5.54
N LYS A 151 -19.98 15.04 5.59
CA LYS A 151 -19.92 13.98 6.60
C LYS A 151 -18.65 13.13 6.47
N GLY A 152 -18.25 12.77 5.25
CA GLY A 152 -17.02 12.03 4.99
C GLY A 152 -15.77 12.82 5.38
N LEU A 153 -15.74 14.11 5.02
CA LEU A 153 -14.65 15.02 5.36
C LEU A 153 -14.51 15.19 6.88
N GLU A 154 -15.63 15.34 7.62
CA GLU A 154 -15.61 15.41 9.08
C GLU A 154 -15.09 14.11 9.73
N GLN A 155 -15.45 12.95 9.16
CA GLN A 155 -14.90 11.67 9.62
C GLN A 155 -13.40 11.59 9.38
N SER A 156 -12.95 11.99 8.18
CA SER A 156 -11.53 12.04 7.83
C SER A 156 -10.78 13.02 8.74
N ARG A 157 -11.36 14.17 9.05
CA ARG A 157 -10.77 15.19 9.94
C ARG A 157 -10.47 14.61 11.32
N LYS A 158 -11.44 13.88 11.91
CA LYS A 158 -11.28 13.24 13.24
C LYS A 158 -10.13 12.24 13.29
N VAL A 159 -9.80 11.62 12.15
CA VAL A 159 -8.72 10.63 12.05
C VAL A 159 -7.39 11.31 11.75
N TYR A 160 -7.36 12.20 10.75
CA TYR A 160 -6.13 12.65 10.12
C TYR A 160 -5.65 14.03 10.55
N GLU A 161 -6.53 14.96 10.93
CA GLU A 161 -6.13 16.37 11.15
C GLU A 161 -5.00 16.48 12.18
N HIS A 162 -5.13 15.79 13.31
CA HIS A 162 -4.09 15.79 14.33
C HIS A 162 -2.76 15.23 13.81
N TRP A 163 -2.79 14.15 13.02
CA TRP A 163 -1.59 13.50 12.49
C TRP A 163 -0.90 14.34 11.42
N LEU A 164 -1.67 15.04 10.58
CA LEU A 164 -1.15 15.88 9.52
C LEU A 164 -0.67 17.25 10.04
N ALA A 165 -1.24 17.73 11.15
CA ALA A 165 -0.82 18.98 11.79
C ALA A 165 0.47 18.83 12.61
N HIS A 166 0.75 17.64 13.14
CA HIS A 166 1.91 17.34 14.00
C HIS A 166 2.82 16.27 13.39
N TRP A 167 2.81 16.16 12.07
CA TRP A 167 3.47 15.10 11.34
C TRP A 167 4.99 15.07 11.57
N GLU A 168 5.49 13.89 11.88
CA GLU A 168 6.89 13.51 11.80
C GLU A 168 6.96 12.08 11.26
N VAL A 169 8.07 11.74 10.61
CA VAL A 169 8.30 10.34 10.21
C VAL A 169 8.73 9.57 11.45
N SER A 170 7.95 8.57 11.84
CA SER A 170 8.35 7.67 12.91
C SER A 170 9.51 6.78 12.46
N ASP A 171 10.44 6.46 13.37
CA ASP A 171 11.59 5.59 13.09
C ASP A 171 11.15 4.27 12.44
N VAL A 172 10.05 3.71 12.93
CA VAL A 172 9.47 2.46 12.45
C VAL A 172 9.01 2.56 10.99
N ALA A 173 8.40 3.69 10.60
CA ALA A 173 7.95 3.91 9.22
C ALA A 173 9.14 4.22 8.29
N ASP A 174 10.13 5.01 8.75
CA ASP A 174 11.36 5.30 7.99
C ASP A 174 12.14 4.01 7.71
N GLU A 175 12.41 3.22 8.74
CA GLU A 175 13.14 1.96 8.61
C GLU A 175 12.45 0.99 7.66
N ALA A 176 11.12 0.86 7.76
CA ALA A 176 10.36 -0.03 6.89
C ALA A 176 10.37 0.45 5.43
N LEU A 177 10.26 1.75 5.19
CA LEU A 177 10.31 2.31 3.84
C LEU A 177 11.72 2.14 3.25
N ARG A 178 12.78 2.44 4.00
CA ARG A 178 14.17 2.23 3.56
C ARG A 178 14.44 0.76 3.25
N GLU A 179 14.01 -0.15 4.11
CA GLU A 179 14.23 -1.57 3.90
C GLU A 179 13.41 -2.11 2.71
N LEU A 180 12.23 -1.54 2.44
CA LEU A 180 11.47 -1.83 1.22
C LEU A 180 12.27 -1.41 -0.02
N LEU A 181 12.74 -0.15 -0.06
CA LEU A 181 13.51 0.36 -1.20
C LEU A 181 14.84 -0.38 -1.38
N ALA A 182 15.56 -0.66 -0.29
CA ALA A 182 16.77 -1.48 -0.30
C ALA A 182 16.51 -2.91 -0.77
N THR A 183 15.36 -3.50 -0.41
CA THR A 183 14.95 -4.81 -0.94
C THR A 183 14.75 -4.74 -2.45
N CYS A 184 14.09 -3.70 -2.97
CA CYS A 184 13.96 -3.50 -4.41
C CYS A 184 15.33 -3.43 -5.10
N GLN A 185 16.29 -2.68 -4.55
CA GLN A 185 17.63 -2.59 -5.10
C GLN A 185 18.38 -3.93 -5.10
N ARG A 186 18.33 -4.68 -3.98
CA ARG A 186 18.99 -5.99 -3.86
C ARG A 186 18.44 -7.01 -4.84
N GLU A 187 17.12 -6.99 -5.06
CA GLU A 187 16.43 -7.85 -6.04
C GLU A 187 16.43 -7.27 -7.46
N ARG A 188 17.13 -6.13 -7.68
CA ARG A 188 17.24 -5.44 -8.99
C ARG A 188 15.89 -5.06 -9.61
N MET A 189 14.93 -4.69 -8.77
CA MET A 189 13.63 -4.17 -9.19
C MET A 189 13.72 -2.65 -9.32
N GLY A 190 13.17 -2.09 -10.40
CA GLY A 190 12.96 -0.65 -10.44
C GLY A 190 11.94 -0.23 -9.37
N VAL A 191 12.05 0.98 -8.85
CA VAL A 191 11.10 1.47 -7.85
C VAL A 191 10.68 2.91 -8.11
N ALA A 192 9.39 3.19 -7.91
CA ALA A 192 8.87 4.54 -7.87
C ALA A 192 8.04 4.75 -6.60
N VAL A 193 8.15 5.92 -6.00
CA VAL A 193 7.38 6.36 -4.84
C VAL A 193 6.45 7.48 -5.28
N TYR A 194 5.18 7.41 -4.88
CA TYR A 194 4.22 8.45 -5.25
C TYR A 194 3.26 8.84 -4.12
N LEU A 195 2.82 10.10 -4.15
CA LEU A 195 1.73 10.61 -3.33
C LEU A 195 0.44 10.60 -4.14
N MET A 196 -0.65 10.14 -3.54
CA MET A 196 -1.99 10.18 -4.16
C MET A 196 -2.57 11.59 -4.17
N PRO A 197 -3.56 11.88 -5.04
CA PRO A 197 -4.32 13.11 -4.99
C PRO A 197 -5.01 13.30 -3.64
N GLU A 198 -5.06 14.54 -3.17
CA GLU A 198 -5.81 14.95 -1.98
C GLU A 198 -6.66 16.17 -2.31
N GLY A 199 -7.85 16.30 -1.75
CA GLY A 199 -8.72 17.48 -1.92
C GLY A 199 -8.22 18.67 -1.10
N SER A 200 -8.57 19.89 -1.52
CA SER A 200 -8.13 21.14 -0.89
C SER A 200 -8.42 21.22 0.61
N PRO A 201 -9.58 20.77 1.13
CA PRO A 201 -9.83 20.82 2.57
C PRO A 201 -8.96 19.84 3.36
N PHE A 202 -8.64 18.67 2.79
CA PHE A 202 -7.75 17.69 3.41
C PHE A 202 -6.31 18.22 3.45
N ARG A 203 -5.85 18.81 2.34
CA ARG A 203 -4.53 19.45 2.23
C ARG A 203 -4.36 20.63 3.20
N ALA A 204 -5.46 21.31 3.56
CA ALA A 204 -5.43 22.43 4.49
C ALA A 204 -5.13 22.03 5.94
N TRP A 205 -5.19 20.73 6.28
CA TRP A 205 -4.80 20.23 7.61
C TRP A 205 -3.29 20.12 7.80
N TYR A 206 -2.53 20.10 6.71
CA TYR A 206 -1.08 20.16 6.78
C TYR A 206 -0.63 21.56 7.18
N ARG A 207 0.31 21.64 8.13
CA ARG A 207 1.07 22.88 8.31
C ARG A 207 2.03 23.07 7.14
N PRO A 208 2.32 24.33 6.71
CA PRO A 208 3.27 24.57 5.61
C PRO A 208 4.63 23.89 5.82
N GLU A 209 5.12 23.88 7.07
CA GLU A 209 6.38 23.26 7.45
C GLU A 209 6.34 21.74 7.24
N VAL A 210 5.25 21.09 7.63
CA VAL A 210 5.05 19.64 7.43
C VAL A 210 5.16 19.26 5.95
N ARG A 211 4.57 20.05 5.04
CA ARG A 211 4.66 19.76 3.61
C ARG A 211 6.10 19.89 3.09
N ALA A 212 6.84 20.88 3.57
CA ALA A 212 8.24 21.05 3.22
C ALA A 212 9.10 19.89 3.74
N ASP A 213 8.85 19.44 4.98
CA ASP A 213 9.55 18.33 5.61
C ASP A 213 9.25 17.01 4.89
N LEU A 214 7.99 16.73 4.57
CA LEU A 214 7.58 15.57 3.78
C LEU A 214 8.27 15.56 2.41
N ASN A 215 8.25 16.70 1.71
CA ASN A 215 8.91 16.82 0.41
C ASN A 215 10.42 16.58 0.50
N SER A 216 11.07 17.12 1.52
CA SER A 216 12.50 16.95 1.77
C SER A 216 12.84 15.51 2.09
N TYR A 217 12.05 14.89 2.96
CA TYR A 217 12.16 13.48 3.32
C TYR A 217 12.04 12.56 2.11
N LEU A 218 10.96 12.70 1.32
CA LEU A 218 10.72 11.87 0.15
C LEU A 218 11.76 12.10 -0.95
N THR A 219 12.21 13.34 -1.15
CA THR A 219 13.28 13.64 -2.10
C THR A 219 14.57 12.93 -1.71
N ARG A 220 14.97 13.03 -0.45
CA ARG A 220 16.19 12.39 0.06
C ARG A 220 16.12 10.88 -0.06
N ILE A 221 15.06 10.25 0.47
CA ILE A 221 14.97 8.79 0.46
C ILE A 221 14.85 8.23 -0.97
N CYS A 222 14.17 8.92 -1.88
CA CYS A 222 14.12 8.48 -3.27
C CYS A 222 15.49 8.61 -3.95
N HIS A 223 16.20 9.73 -3.72
CA HIS A 223 17.56 9.93 -4.22
C HIS A 223 18.52 8.85 -3.72
N ASP A 224 18.54 8.58 -2.41
CA ASP A 224 19.41 7.59 -1.78
C ASP A 224 19.19 6.17 -2.33
N HIS A 225 18.01 5.90 -2.89
CA HIS A 225 17.63 4.59 -3.40
C HIS A 225 17.44 4.52 -4.95
N ASP A 226 17.82 5.55 -5.70
CA ASP A 226 17.53 5.69 -7.16
C ASP A 226 16.05 5.41 -7.50
N ALA A 227 15.14 5.78 -6.60
CA ALA A 227 13.72 5.66 -6.81
C ALA A 227 13.18 6.85 -7.60
N MET A 228 12.29 6.58 -8.56
CA MET A 228 11.52 7.64 -9.22
C MET A 228 10.52 8.23 -8.23
N ARG A 229 10.32 9.55 -8.25
CA ARG A 229 9.37 10.23 -7.36
C ARG A 229 8.28 10.92 -8.17
N LEU A 230 7.02 10.77 -7.75
CA LEU A 230 5.88 11.50 -8.31
C LEU A 230 5.03 12.11 -7.19
N ASP A 231 4.71 13.39 -7.30
CA ASP A 231 3.73 14.03 -6.43
C ASP A 231 2.44 14.30 -7.23
N ALA A 232 1.40 13.48 -6.98
CA ALA A 232 0.09 13.65 -7.61
C ALA A 232 -0.93 14.38 -6.72
N THR A 233 -0.49 14.97 -5.60
CA THR A 233 -1.36 15.58 -4.57
C THR A 233 -2.35 16.59 -5.15
N LEU A 234 -1.98 17.28 -6.24
CA LEU A 234 -2.78 18.32 -6.90
C LEU A 234 -3.47 17.87 -8.21
N TRP A 235 -3.48 16.57 -8.52
CA TRP A 235 -3.92 16.11 -9.85
C TRP A 235 -5.43 16.04 -10.05
N ASN A 236 -6.21 16.10 -8.96
CA ASN A 236 -7.66 16.02 -8.99
C ASN A 236 -8.30 17.24 -8.32
N ALA A 237 -9.48 17.59 -8.81
CA ALA A 237 -10.31 18.66 -8.25
C ALA A 237 -11.10 18.15 -7.03
N ASP A 238 -11.65 19.05 -6.23
CA ASP A 238 -12.29 18.69 -4.95
C ASP A 238 -13.54 17.83 -5.14
N GLU A 239 -14.27 18.04 -6.23
CA GLU A 239 -15.43 17.25 -6.65
C GLU A 239 -15.12 15.79 -6.98
N ASP A 240 -13.83 15.44 -7.12
CA ASP A 240 -13.39 14.09 -7.43
C ASP A 240 -13.32 13.19 -6.19
N PHE A 241 -13.53 13.75 -4.99
CA PHE A 241 -13.33 13.05 -3.73
C PHE A 241 -14.65 12.78 -3.00
N TRP A 242 -14.71 11.63 -2.33
CA TRP A 242 -15.80 11.29 -1.41
C TRP A 242 -15.64 12.00 -0.06
N ASP A 243 -14.41 12.14 0.43
CA ASP A 243 -14.11 12.62 1.79
C ASP A 243 -12.79 13.43 1.87
N GLY A 244 -12.34 13.95 0.72
CA GLY A 244 -11.11 14.71 0.60
C GLY A 244 -9.85 13.88 0.35
N HIS A 245 -9.89 12.55 0.37
CA HIS A 245 -8.72 11.72 0.00
C HIS A 245 -9.07 10.41 -0.72
N HIS A 246 -10.32 9.91 -0.61
CA HIS A 246 -10.79 8.81 -1.45
C HIS A 246 -11.41 9.33 -2.74
N LEU A 247 -10.85 8.92 -3.88
CA LEU A 247 -11.38 9.28 -5.20
C LEU A 247 -12.69 8.54 -5.51
N LEU A 248 -13.65 9.29 -6.06
CA LEU A 248 -14.83 8.77 -6.76
C LEU A 248 -14.41 8.11 -8.08
N ALA A 249 -15.29 7.31 -8.68
CA ALA A 249 -14.98 6.48 -9.84
C ALA A 249 -14.42 7.28 -11.03
N ASP A 250 -15.01 8.45 -11.34
CA ASP A 250 -14.57 9.28 -12.46
C ASP A 250 -13.24 9.98 -12.16
N GLY A 251 -13.05 10.44 -10.92
CA GLY A 251 -11.78 10.99 -10.43
C GLY A 251 -10.65 9.96 -10.46
N ALA A 252 -10.92 8.72 -10.04
CA ALA A 252 -9.99 7.61 -10.10
C ALA A 252 -9.63 7.23 -11.55
N THR A 253 -10.57 7.35 -12.48
CA THR A 253 -10.32 7.14 -13.92
C THR A 253 -9.39 8.20 -14.47
N ARG A 254 -9.68 9.49 -14.21
CA ARG A 254 -8.80 10.62 -14.62
C ARG A 254 -7.40 10.48 -14.05
N PHE A 255 -7.30 10.21 -12.74
CA PHE A 255 -6.03 9.96 -12.07
C PHE A 255 -5.26 8.83 -12.76
N SER A 256 -5.90 7.68 -12.99
CA SER A 256 -5.24 6.50 -13.55
C SER A 256 -4.75 6.75 -14.99
N GLN A 257 -5.51 7.48 -15.82
CA GLN A 257 -5.08 7.85 -17.17
C GLN A 257 -3.86 8.76 -17.16
N ARG A 258 -3.84 9.77 -16.28
CA ARG A 258 -2.71 10.69 -16.13
C ARG A 258 -1.49 9.98 -15.55
N PHE A 259 -1.70 9.15 -14.53
CA PHE A 259 -0.68 8.33 -13.89
C PHE A 259 -0.01 7.36 -14.87
N GLY A 260 -0.82 6.75 -15.75
CA GLY A 260 -0.32 5.92 -16.85
C GLY A 260 0.72 6.66 -17.70
N LYS A 261 0.39 7.88 -18.14
CA LYS A 261 1.23 8.69 -19.01
C LYS A 261 2.44 9.30 -18.30
N GLU A 262 2.23 9.86 -17.12
CA GLU A 262 3.24 10.70 -16.44
C GLU A 262 4.19 9.90 -15.54
N LEU A 263 3.81 8.70 -15.08
CA LEU A 263 4.69 7.85 -14.28
C LEU A 263 4.91 6.46 -14.88
N LEU A 264 3.84 5.74 -15.22
CA LEU A 264 3.97 4.33 -15.61
C LEU A 264 4.75 4.17 -16.92
N GLU A 265 4.47 4.98 -17.95
CA GLU A 265 5.18 4.96 -19.23
C GLU A 265 6.70 5.26 -19.08
N PRO A 266 7.12 6.37 -18.44
CA PRO A 266 8.54 6.62 -18.17
C PRO A 266 9.20 5.55 -17.31
N PHE A 267 8.50 5.08 -16.27
CA PHE A 267 9.02 4.08 -15.34
C PHE A 267 9.25 2.74 -16.04
N THR A 268 8.28 2.26 -16.81
CA THR A 268 8.38 1.01 -17.57
C THR A 268 9.49 1.12 -18.63
N SER A 269 9.64 2.26 -19.28
CA SER A 269 10.74 2.50 -20.23
C SER A 269 12.12 2.43 -19.56
N LYS A 270 12.27 2.94 -18.33
CA LYS A 270 13.53 2.86 -17.55
C LYS A 270 13.88 1.40 -17.20
N ILE A 271 12.91 0.59 -16.80
CA ILE A 271 13.16 -0.77 -16.29
C ILE A 271 13.16 -1.88 -17.37
N VAL A 272 12.52 -1.65 -18.52
CA VAL A 272 12.42 -2.62 -19.63
C VAL A 272 13.63 -2.52 -20.58
N SER A 273 14.66 -1.73 -20.25
CA SER A 273 15.88 -1.65 -21.07
C SER A 273 16.50 -3.04 -21.30
N PRO A 274 16.96 -3.38 -22.53
CA PRO A 274 17.34 -4.74 -22.94
C PRO A 274 18.39 -5.45 -22.06
N GLU A 275 19.21 -4.67 -21.34
CA GLU A 275 20.25 -5.16 -20.44
C GLU A 275 19.70 -5.85 -19.18
N ILE A 276 18.48 -5.51 -18.75
CA ILE A 276 17.85 -6.11 -17.54
C ILE A 276 17.05 -7.37 -17.91
N LEU A 277 16.35 -7.37 -19.04
CA LEU A 277 15.57 -8.53 -19.51
C LEU A 277 16.44 -9.71 -19.97
N SER A 278 17.65 -9.44 -20.47
CA SER A 278 18.61 -10.48 -20.88
C SER A 278 19.30 -11.18 -19.70
N GLN A 279 19.13 -10.69 -18.47
CA GLN A 279 19.73 -11.27 -17.25
C GLN A 279 18.74 -12.09 -16.41
N GLN A 280 17.48 -12.20 -16.81
CA GLN A 280 16.58 -13.14 -16.14
C GLN A 280 16.95 -14.58 -16.52
N PRO A 281 17.13 -15.50 -15.55
CA PRO A 281 17.38 -16.90 -15.85
C PRO A 281 16.21 -17.40 -16.68
N THR A 282 16.51 -17.97 -17.84
CA THR A 282 15.55 -18.77 -18.59
C THR A 282 15.13 -19.93 -17.70
N SER A 283 14.05 -19.73 -16.93
CA SER A 283 13.40 -20.82 -16.24
C SER A 283 12.90 -21.77 -17.33
N GLN A 284 13.64 -22.87 -17.54
CA GLN A 284 13.19 -23.97 -18.37
C GLN A 284 11.86 -24.43 -17.79
N ARG A 285 10.76 -24.13 -18.50
CA ARG A 285 9.47 -24.76 -18.25
C ARG A 285 9.69 -26.27 -18.44
N ARG A 286 9.62 -27.02 -17.34
CA ARG A 286 9.28 -28.44 -17.34
C ARG A 286 7.83 -28.58 -16.96
#